data_AF-A0A0C2IE20-F1
#
_entry.id   AF-A0A0C2IE20-F1
#
_cell.length_a   1.000
_cell.length_b   1.000
_cell.length_c   1.000
_cell.angle_alpha   90.00
_cell.angle_beta   90.00
_cell.angle_gamma   90.00
#
_symmetry.space_group_name_H-M   'P 1'
#
loop_
_entity.id
_entity.type
_entity.pdbx_description
1 polymer ?
#
loop_
_entity_poly.entity_id
_entity_poly.type
_entity_poly.pdbx_seq_one_letter_code
_entity_poly.pdbx_strand_id
1 'polypeptide(L)'
;MVQDDINSETNAIALDEYISKSQAGDLSTQIEAVRNVISRFSKISDAKAYHLFIDNFPKELFDEFNSMTRNGTYGDSYLEKKKLFFDVFSFIFRNQNMKLLSDLKGQPFVVLLLKFFKQHDQCLAFDPEVIYDSIKVCASQQSNRILFIMENGLFHYHSLISKDESPRYFHVLCKIIYKFKSLNQDLCPLELSKSINQTMTKLVSTKEDDLAPLLFTQLRMIHRLKLLDEIELNVTKFYDITNEIFSRKVDLNSNYSYILYLPKIWSGILNASTNSIQIDTIEKLIFFARIFSVNISDKMDESYWDRWDLNLTPNKLQRYYIIYLTFVAFPIIDHDVHPDLRILLERLHTSFRKFSKKNKFVRFSNKNLFQFLQYYIKSFITLNIRISLLDEIYLHDELEKLLIEPSYKLLCCFLVSQILIDICDHPKLSECYFATGFGNAKRFLKTLILSLSDDKYCKRIQQDQRLSFYQNLKSKHLLVIEKDFLNSLFSRCEAHIFDACKAELPEVYINSAYKIFTQLLASIIHSFHESNILDENEAKNLDKLCDDFSKGKSTIINSHDIPGAMLDSHPDSNSSSNKISLHKLSFRDLLRLFVLIYEQKFIYGDENSKFTFFF
;
A
#
# COMPACT_ATOMS: atom_id res chain seq x y z
N MET A 1 -54.53 -24.27 12.15
CA MET A 1 -55.83 -23.61 11.95
C MET A 1 -56.51 -23.26 13.27
N VAL A 2 -57.03 -24.20 14.09
CA VAL A 2 -57.70 -23.79 15.36
C VAL A 2 -56.74 -23.17 16.39
N GLN A 3 -55.47 -23.61 16.43
CA GLN A 3 -54.44 -23.01 17.30
C GLN A 3 -53.98 -21.61 16.82
N ASP A 4 -54.22 -21.28 15.54
CA ASP A 4 -53.83 -20.00 14.96
C ASP A 4 -54.88 -18.91 15.22
N ASP A 5 -56.17 -19.29 15.26
CA ASP A 5 -57.28 -18.36 15.51
C ASP A 5 -57.39 -17.92 16.98
N ILE A 6 -57.24 -18.82 17.96
CA ILE A 6 -57.32 -18.47 19.40
C ILE A 6 -56.19 -17.50 19.80
N ASN A 7 -55.04 -17.60 19.15
CA ASN A 7 -53.93 -16.69 19.36
C ASN A 7 -54.21 -15.29 18.79
N SER A 8 -55.04 -15.17 17.75
CA SER A 8 -55.35 -13.88 17.10
C SER A 8 -56.15 -12.95 18.00
N GLU A 9 -57.24 -13.44 18.60
CA GLU A 9 -58.12 -12.63 19.47
C GLU A 9 -57.39 -12.19 20.74
N THR A 10 -56.68 -13.12 21.40
CA THR A 10 -55.93 -12.81 22.61
C THR A 10 -54.79 -11.80 22.35
N ASN A 11 -54.18 -11.83 21.16
CA ASN A 11 -53.17 -10.86 20.75
C ASN A 11 -53.77 -9.49 20.44
N ALA A 12 -54.97 -9.43 19.84
CA ALA A 12 -55.69 -8.18 19.63
C ALA A 12 -56.01 -7.51 20.97
N ILE A 13 -56.55 -8.26 21.94
CA ILE A 13 -56.85 -7.76 23.29
C ILE A 13 -55.60 -7.18 23.95
N ALA A 14 -54.46 -7.88 23.86
CA ALA A 14 -53.21 -7.41 24.46
C ALA A 14 -52.67 -6.13 23.78
N LEU A 15 -52.90 -5.95 22.48
CA LEU A 15 -52.52 -4.73 21.78
C LEU A 15 -53.45 -3.56 22.12
N ASP A 16 -54.75 -3.80 22.25
CA ASP A 16 -55.71 -2.78 22.67
C ASP A 16 -55.43 -2.32 24.11
N GLU A 17 -55.12 -3.27 25.01
CA GLU A 17 -54.69 -2.99 26.37
C GLU A 17 -53.41 -2.15 26.39
N TYR A 18 -52.43 -2.46 25.54
CA TYR A 18 -51.22 -1.66 25.40
C TYR A 18 -51.50 -0.23 24.95
N ILE A 19 -52.33 -0.05 23.92
CA ILE A 19 -52.69 1.28 23.41
C ILE A 19 -53.37 2.10 24.49
N SER A 20 -54.29 1.49 25.26
CA SER A 20 -54.96 2.18 26.36
C SER A 20 -53.99 2.56 27.48
N LYS A 21 -53.12 1.63 27.90
CA LYS A 21 -52.18 1.86 29.00
C LYS A 21 -50.99 2.73 28.61
N SER A 22 -50.60 2.78 27.33
CA SER A 22 -49.52 3.66 26.87
C SER A 22 -49.90 5.15 26.90
N GLN A 23 -51.20 5.44 26.98
CA GLN A 23 -51.75 6.79 27.14
C GLN A 23 -52.05 7.15 28.61
N ALA A 24 -51.80 6.25 29.57
CA ALA A 24 -51.95 6.55 30.99
C ALA A 24 -50.98 7.66 31.41
N GLY A 25 -51.38 8.55 32.32
CA GLY A 25 -50.51 9.64 32.81
C GLY A 25 -49.51 9.23 33.89
N ASP A 26 -49.39 7.93 34.18
CA ASP A 26 -48.45 7.41 35.15
C ASP A 26 -47.39 6.51 34.48
N LEU A 27 -46.12 6.84 34.75
CA LEU A 27 -44.97 6.18 34.13
C LEU A 27 -44.88 4.68 34.47
N SER A 28 -45.38 4.27 35.64
CA SER A 28 -45.34 2.86 36.08
C SER A 28 -46.23 1.99 35.21
N THR A 29 -47.47 2.43 34.95
CA THR A 29 -48.43 1.74 34.06
C THR A 29 -47.91 1.67 32.64
N GLN A 30 -47.28 2.75 32.14
CA GLN A 30 -46.64 2.75 30.82
C GLN A 30 -45.50 1.73 30.72
N ILE A 31 -44.62 1.66 31.73
CA ILE A 31 -43.53 0.68 31.82
C ILE A 31 -44.07 -0.76 31.81
N GLU A 32 -45.10 -1.03 32.62
CA GLU A 32 -45.73 -2.34 32.70
C GLU A 32 -46.36 -2.74 31.35
N ALA A 33 -47.07 -1.81 30.70
CA ALA A 33 -47.66 -2.03 29.39
C ALA A 33 -46.59 -2.42 28.34
N VAL A 34 -45.48 -1.69 28.30
CA VAL A 34 -44.35 -1.97 27.38
C VAL A 34 -43.76 -3.36 27.67
N ARG A 35 -43.52 -3.71 28.94
CA ARG A 35 -43.00 -5.03 29.34
C ARG A 35 -43.93 -6.16 28.92
N ASN A 36 -45.22 -5.99 29.14
CA ASN A 36 -46.23 -7.01 28.81
C ASN A 36 -46.28 -7.27 27.31
N VAL A 37 -46.24 -6.22 26.48
CA VAL A 37 -46.17 -6.38 25.01
C VAL A 37 -44.87 -7.04 24.58
N ILE A 38 -43.72 -6.59 25.07
CA ILE A 38 -42.43 -7.19 24.69
C ILE A 38 -42.42 -8.67 25.07
N SER A 39 -42.77 -9.01 26.30
CA SER A 39 -42.82 -10.39 26.79
C SER A 39 -43.70 -11.26 25.91
N ARG A 40 -44.94 -10.81 25.64
CA ARG A 40 -45.93 -11.55 24.87
C ARG A 40 -45.52 -11.75 23.41
N PHE A 41 -45.05 -10.68 22.77
CA PHE A 41 -44.77 -10.71 21.33
C PHE A 41 -43.31 -11.10 21.01
N SER A 42 -42.39 -11.18 21.98
CA SER A 42 -40.95 -11.50 21.80
C SER A 42 -40.66 -12.79 21.01
N LYS A 43 -41.60 -13.74 21.02
CA LYS A 43 -41.49 -15.03 20.31
C LYS A 43 -42.33 -15.10 19.03
N ILE A 44 -43.18 -14.10 18.79
CA ILE A 44 -44.12 -14.07 17.66
C ILE A 44 -43.67 -13.00 16.66
N SER A 45 -43.55 -13.38 15.39
CA SER A 45 -43.27 -12.46 14.29
C SER A 45 -44.58 -11.88 13.74
N ASP A 46 -45.16 -10.91 14.46
CA ASP A 46 -46.38 -10.20 14.03
C ASP A 46 -46.08 -8.76 13.59
N ALA A 47 -46.07 -8.51 12.29
CA ALA A 47 -45.85 -7.20 11.68
C ALA A 47 -46.77 -6.09 12.25
N LYS A 48 -48.05 -6.40 12.49
CA LYS A 48 -49.04 -5.42 12.98
C LYS A 48 -48.73 -5.00 14.41
N ALA A 49 -48.33 -5.95 15.25
CA ALA A 49 -47.94 -5.67 16.63
C ALA A 49 -46.77 -4.67 16.72
N TYR A 50 -45.77 -4.79 15.83
CA TYR A 50 -44.63 -3.85 15.80
C TYR A 50 -45.05 -2.42 15.42
N HIS A 51 -45.92 -2.26 14.43
CA HIS A 51 -46.44 -0.94 14.06
C HIS A 51 -47.19 -0.29 15.21
N LEU A 52 -48.13 -1.02 15.80
CA LEU A 52 -48.91 -0.51 16.92
C LEU A 52 -48.03 -0.18 18.12
N PHE A 53 -47.00 -1.00 18.37
CA PHE A 53 -46.02 -0.74 19.42
C PHE A 53 -45.30 0.60 19.24
N ILE A 54 -44.77 0.86 18.03
CA ILE A 54 -44.01 2.09 17.74
C ILE A 54 -44.94 3.30 17.65
N ASP A 55 -46.09 3.15 16.99
CA ASP A 55 -47.06 4.24 16.78
C ASP A 55 -47.66 4.76 18.07
N ASN A 56 -47.84 3.87 19.06
CA ASN A 56 -48.42 4.19 20.35
C ASN A 56 -47.39 4.09 21.49
N PHE A 57 -46.09 4.22 21.19
CA PHE A 57 -45.06 4.17 22.22
C PHE A 57 -45.28 5.31 23.24
N PRO A 58 -45.28 5.03 24.56
CA PRO A 58 -45.61 6.03 25.56
C PRO A 58 -44.64 7.22 25.53
N LYS A 59 -45.17 8.43 25.35
CA LYS A 59 -44.37 9.65 25.22
C LYS A 59 -43.58 9.96 26.49
N GLU A 60 -44.20 9.84 27.66
CA GLU A 60 -43.53 10.13 28.94
C GLU A 60 -42.38 9.16 29.22
N LEU A 61 -42.55 7.87 28.91
CA LEU A 61 -41.47 6.89 28.99
C LEU A 61 -40.33 7.20 28.01
N PHE A 62 -40.65 7.62 26.78
CA PHE A 62 -39.63 8.04 25.82
C PHE A 62 -38.86 9.28 26.30
N ASP A 63 -39.58 10.28 26.82
CA ASP A 63 -39.00 11.50 27.38
C ASP A 63 -38.13 11.17 28.59
N GLU A 64 -38.52 10.19 29.41
CA GLU A 64 -37.72 9.68 30.53
C GLU A 64 -36.44 9.00 30.03
N PHE A 65 -36.49 8.14 29.00
CA PHE A 65 -35.26 7.59 28.42
C PHE A 65 -34.33 8.69 27.90
N ASN A 66 -34.88 9.73 27.29
CA ASN A 66 -34.09 10.88 26.84
C ASN A 66 -33.54 11.70 28.03
N SER A 67 -34.30 11.84 29.12
CA SER A 67 -33.87 12.53 30.35
C SER A 67 -32.67 11.80 30.98
N MET A 68 -32.72 10.47 31.04
CA MET A 68 -31.63 9.61 31.53
C MET A 68 -30.34 9.80 30.73
N THR A 69 -30.45 10.04 29.41
CA THR A 69 -29.27 10.31 28.58
C THR A 69 -28.59 11.66 28.89
N ARG A 70 -29.31 12.61 29.53
CA ARG A 70 -28.83 13.97 29.84
C ARG A 70 -28.40 14.14 31.29
N ASN A 71 -29.15 13.57 32.23
CA ASN A 71 -29.01 13.88 33.66
C ASN A 71 -28.05 12.94 34.42
N GLY A 72 -27.46 11.94 33.75
CA GLY A 72 -26.53 10.98 34.37
C GLY A 72 -27.22 9.86 35.14
N THR A 73 -26.44 9.12 35.92
CA THR A 73 -26.81 7.83 36.56
C THR A 73 -27.48 7.97 37.94
N TYR A 74 -28.10 9.10 38.26
CA TYR A 74 -28.63 9.36 39.60
C TYR A 74 -30.05 8.80 39.78
N GLY A 75 -30.17 7.64 40.42
CA GLY A 75 -31.43 7.14 40.96
C GLY A 75 -31.55 5.61 41.00
N ASP A 76 -32.24 5.10 42.02
CA ASP A 76 -32.40 3.65 42.28
C ASP A 76 -33.09 2.88 41.13
N SER A 77 -33.79 3.59 40.23
CA SER A 77 -34.48 2.99 39.06
C SER A 77 -33.73 3.11 37.74
N TYR A 78 -32.54 3.72 37.71
CA TYR A 78 -31.81 3.98 36.46
C TYR A 78 -31.47 2.68 35.71
N LEU A 79 -30.92 1.68 36.41
CA LEU A 79 -30.54 0.41 35.79
C LEU A 79 -31.73 -0.37 35.24
N GLU A 80 -32.85 -0.36 35.97
CA GLU A 80 -34.08 -1.03 35.56
C GLU A 80 -34.66 -0.39 34.28
N LYS A 81 -34.69 0.95 34.22
CA LYS A 81 -35.15 1.68 33.04
C LYS A 81 -34.18 1.55 31.87
N LYS A 82 -32.87 1.52 32.13
CA LYS A 82 -31.83 1.30 31.11
C LYS A 82 -31.98 -0.08 30.48
N LYS A 83 -32.17 -1.12 31.32
CA LYS A 83 -32.48 -2.48 30.84
C LYS A 83 -33.74 -2.49 29.98
N LEU A 84 -34.81 -1.87 30.46
CA LEU A 84 -36.05 -1.75 29.70
C LEU A 84 -35.83 -1.08 28.34
N PHE A 85 -35.05 0.00 28.27
CA PHE A 85 -34.72 0.65 27.00
C PHE A 85 -34.04 -0.32 26.01
N PHE A 86 -33.08 -1.12 26.47
CA PHE A 86 -32.44 -2.12 25.61
C PHE A 86 -33.42 -3.21 25.17
N ASP A 87 -34.32 -3.67 26.05
CA ASP A 87 -35.40 -4.59 25.69
C ASP A 87 -36.34 -3.98 24.62
N VAL A 88 -36.69 -2.69 24.74
CA VAL A 88 -37.45 -1.94 23.74
C VAL A 88 -36.70 -1.89 22.42
N PHE A 89 -35.42 -1.52 22.43
CA PHE A 89 -34.60 -1.43 21.22
C PHE A 89 -34.52 -2.78 20.51
N SER A 90 -34.23 -3.85 21.26
CA SER A 90 -34.18 -5.20 20.73
C SER A 90 -35.52 -5.66 20.18
N PHE A 91 -36.61 -5.34 20.86
CA PHE A 91 -37.95 -5.66 20.36
C PHE A 91 -38.26 -4.96 19.03
N ILE A 92 -37.91 -3.68 18.89
CA ILE A 92 -38.12 -2.91 17.66
C ILE A 92 -37.30 -3.50 16.51
N PHE A 93 -36.03 -3.84 16.75
CA PHE A 93 -35.09 -4.25 15.70
C PHE A 93 -34.80 -5.76 15.63
N ARG A 94 -35.64 -6.65 16.18
CA ARG A 94 -35.43 -8.11 16.05
C ARG A 94 -35.83 -8.70 14.69
N ASN A 95 -36.77 -8.09 13.98
CA ASN A 95 -37.36 -8.68 12.77
C ASN A 95 -36.71 -8.16 11.48
N GLN A 96 -36.29 -9.09 10.61
CA GLN A 96 -35.66 -8.76 9.32
C GLN A 96 -36.63 -8.21 8.26
N ASN A 97 -37.95 -8.29 8.49
CA ASN A 97 -38.99 -7.75 7.60
C ASN A 97 -39.09 -6.20 7.67
N MET A 98 -37.95 -5.56 7.45
CA MET A 98 -37.59 -4.15 7.64
C MET A 98 -38.26 -3.17 6.68
N LYS A 99 -39.05 -3.62 5.68
CA LYS A 99 -39.80 -2.71 4.80
C LYS A 99 -40.78 -1.82 5.56
N LEU A 100 -41.17 -2.26 6.75
CA LEU A 100 -42.15 -1.60 7.61
C LEU A 100 -41.52 -0.52 8.52
N LEU A 101 -40.20 -0.57 8.73
CA LEU A 101 -39.46 0.38 9.57
C LEU A 101 -38.73 1.45 8.76
N SER A 102 -39.00 1.61 7.46
CA SER A 102 -38.56 2.80 6.72
C SER A 102 -39.17 4.11 7.28
N ASP A 103 -39.99 3.97 8.32
CA ASP A 103 -40.69 5.02 9.00
C ASP A 103 -39.75 5.81 9.92
N LEU A 104 -39.86 7.14 9.86
CA LEU A 104 -39.07 8.10 10.65
C LEU A 104 -39.21 7.87 12.16
N LYS A 105 -40.22 7.10 12.60
CA LYS A 105 -40.55 6.83 13.99
C LYS A 105 -39.59 5.91 14.73
N GLY A 106 -38.86 5.03 14.03
CA GLY A 106 -37.85 4.16 14.65
C GLY A 106 -36.53 4.88 14.96
N GLN A 107 -36.23 5.93 14.19
CA GLN A 107 -34.96 6.66 14.26
C GLN A 107 -34.66 7.32 15.63
N PRO A 108 -35.64 7.89 16.36
CA PRO A 108 -35.41 8.43 17.71
C PRO A 108 -34.85 7.40 18.69
N PHE A 109 -35.24 6.12 18.59
CA PHE A 109 -34.69 5.05 19.43
C PHE A 109 -33.22 4.74 19.10
N VAL A 110 -32.83 4.85 17.82
CA VAL A 110 -31.43 4.72 17.40
C VAL A 110 -30.59 5.86 17.97
N VAL A 111 -31.10 7.09 17.92
CA VAL A 111 -30.44 8.26 18.51
C VAL A 111 -30.27 8.08 20.03
N LEU A 112 -31.31 7.60 20.72
CA LEU A 112 -31.22 7.28 22.15
C LEU A 112 -30.19 6.19 22.43
N LEU A 113 -30.16 5.11 21.64
CA LEU A 113 -29.17 4.04 21.79
C LEU A 113 -27.75 4.58 21.70
N LEU A 114 -27.49 5.42 20.69
CA LEU A 114 -26.17 6.03 20.49
C LEU A 114 -25.78 6.95 21.65
N LYS A 115 -26.74 7.67 22.24
CA LYS A 115 -26.50 8.46 23.46
C LYS A 115 -26.18 7.56 24.65
N PHE A 116 -26.90 6.45 24.83
CA PHE A 116 -26.60 5.48 25.89
C PHE A 116 -25.20 4.87 25.71
N PHE A 117 -24.77 4.59 24.47
CA PHE A 117 -23.41 4.11 24.21
C PHE A 117 -22.32 5.11 24.61
N LYS A 118 -22.60 6.41 24.51
CA LYS A 118 -21.67 7.47 24.91
C LYS A 118 -21.57 7.66 26.42
N GLN A 119 -22.60 7.27 27.16
CA GLN A 119 -22.52 7.23 28.62
C GLN A 119 -21.62 6.04 28.99
N HIS A 120 -20.37 6.32 29.38
CA HIS A 120 -19.36 5.33 29.76
C HIS A 120 -19.68 4.61 31.08
N ASP A 121 -20.92 4.14 31.23
CA ASP A 121 -21.39 3.37 32.37
C ASP A 121 -21.08 1.89 32.14
N GLN A 122 -20.25 1.34 33.02
CA GLN A 122 -19.74 -0.03 32.95
C GLN A 122 -20.82 -1.08 33.25
N CYS A 123 -22.00 -0.70 33.75
CA CYS A 123 -23.05 -1.65 34.02
C CYS A 123 -23.76 -2.08 32.72
N LEU A 124 -23.46 -3.30 32.26
CA LEU A 124 -24.19 -3.98 31.19
C LEU A 124 -25.60 -4.32 31.66
N ALA A 125 -26.58 -3.57 31.19
CA ALA A 125 -28.00 -3.80 31.46
C ALA A 125 -28.66 -4.72 30.42
N PHE A 126 -27.88 -5.33 29.53
CA PHE A 126 -28.36 -6.04 28.34
C PHE A 126 -27.51 -7.27 27.99
N ASP A 127 -28.08 -8.16 27.19
CA ASP A 127 -27.38 -9.26 26.53
C ASP A 127 -26.70 -8.75 25.24
N PRO A 128 -25.35 -8.79 25.15
CA PRO A 128 -24.61 -8.30 24.00
C PRO A 128 -24.93 -9.02 22.69
N GLU A 129 -25.30 -10.31 22.71
CA GLU A 129 -25.66 -11.05 21.50
C GLU A 129 -27.00 -10.55 20.93
N VAL A 130 -27.97 -10.33 21.82
CA VAL A 130 -29.30 -9.80 21.44
C VAL A 130 -29.17 -8.38 20.88
N ILE A 131 -28.33 -7.54 21.49
CA ILE A 131 -28.08 -6.18 20.99
C ILE A 131 -27.29 -6.19 19.68
N TYR A 132 -26.31 -7.09 19.51
CA TYR A 132 -25.61 -7.27 18.26
C TYR A 132 -26.57 -7.56 17.10
N ASP A 133 -27.48 -8.52 17.27
CA ASP A 133 -28.44 -8.88 16.22
C ASP A 133 -29.42 -7.73 15.93
N SER A 134 -29.82 -7.00 16.97
CA SER A 134 -30.68 -5.84 16.86
C SER A 134 -30.00 -4.69 16.10
N ILE A 135 -28.72 -4.40 16.38
CA ILE A 135 -27.92 -3.41 15.64
C ILE A 135 -27.74 -3.85 14.19
N LYS A 136 -27.49 -5.13 13.94
CA LYS A 136 -27.32 -5.67 12.60
C LYS A 136 -28.57 -5.47 11.74
N VAL A 137 -29.75 -5.76 12.31
CA VAL A 137 -31.03 -5.48 11.65
C VAL A 137 -31.20 -3.97 11.48
N CYS A 138 -31.08 -3.17 12.55
CA CYS A 138 -31.18 -1.70 12.51
C CYS A 138 -30.32 -1.07 11.40
N ALA A 139 -29.05 -1.49 11.28
CA ALA A 139 -28.09 -1.01 10.29
C ALA A 139 -28.33 -1.55 8.86
N SER A 140 -29.31 -2.44 8.65
CA SER A 140 -29.76 -2.80 7.31
C SER A 140 -30.45 -1.63 6.61
N GLN A 141 -31.00 -0.67 7.38
CA GLN A 141 -31.53 0.60 6.88
C GLN A 141 -30.43 1.64 6.72
N GLN A 142 -30.50 2.39 5.61
CA GLN A 142 -29.46 3.35 5.25
C GLN A 142 -29.39 4.55 6.21
N SER A 143 -30.53 5.13 6.60
CA SER A 143 -30.60 6.27 7.52
C SER A 143 -30.00 5.95 8.89
N ASN A 144 -30.37 4.81 9.49
CA ASN A 144 -29.84 4.39 10.78
C ASN A 144 -28.35 4.10 10.70
N ARG A 145 -27.90 3.45 9.62
CA ARG A 145 -26.47 3.22 9.38
C ARG A 145 -25.68 4.53 9.35
N ILE A 146 -26.22 5.59 8.74
CA ILE A 146 -25.58 6.91 8.72
C ILE A 146 -25.47 7.48 10.14
N LEU A 147 -26.50 7.33 10.98
CA LEU A 147 -26.41 7.71 12.39
C LEU A 147 -25.28 6.97 13.13
N PHE A 148 -25.18 5.65 12.96
CA PHE A 148 -24.07 4.87 13.55
C PHE A 148 -22.69 5.35 13.07
N ILE A 149 -22.56 5.77 11.82
CA ILE A 149 -21.31 6.28 11.26
C ILE A 149 -20.99 7.66 11.84
N MET A 150 -21.95 8.60 11.83
CA MET A 150 -21.77 9.99 12.27
C MET A 150 -21.52 10.10 13.78
N GLU A 151 -22.21 9.28 14.57
CA GLU A 151 -22.10 9.30 16.03
C GLU A 151 -20.99 8.40 16.58
N ASN A 152 -20.14 7.85 15.70
CA ASN A 152 -19.11 6.85 16.03
C ASN A 152 -19.67 5.69 16.88
N GLY A 153 -20.88 5.22 16.58
CA GLY A 153 -21.65 4.34 17.44
C GLY A 153 -20.96 3.02 17.78
N LEU A 154 -20.21 2.45 16.83
CA LEU A 154 -19.47 1.20 17.07
C LEU A 154 -18.24 1.39 17.96
N PHE A 155 -17.60 2.55 17.96
CA PHE A 155 -16.52 2.86 18.90
C PHE A 155 -17.04 2.88 20.34
N HIS A 156 -18.19 3.52 20.54
CA HIS A 156 -18.84 3.59 21.84
C HIS A 156 -19.39 2.23 22.28
N TYR A 157 -19.98 1.46 21.36
CA TYR A 157 -20.40 0.09 21.61
C TYR A 157 -19.23 -0.81 22.05
N HIS A 158 -18.08 -0.74 21.37
CA HIS A 158 -16.87 -1.47 21.75
C HIS A 158 -16.42 -1.15 23.17
N SER A 159 -16.59 0.11 23.60
CA SER A 159 -16.20 0.53 24.94
C SER A 159 -17.12 -0.02 26.04
N LEU A 160 -18.31 -0.50 25.69
CA LEU A 160 -19.28 -1.07 26.62
C LEU A 160 -19.15 -2.60 26.76
N ILE A 161 -18.92 -3.30 25.64
CA ILE A 161 -18.83 -4.77 25.66
C ILE A 161 -17.55 -5.22 26.39
N SER A 162 -17.66 -6.33 27.12
CA SER A 162 -16.51 -6.86 27.86
C SER A 162 -15.41 -7.33 26.91
N LYS A 163 -14.14 -7.27 27.34
CA LYS A 163 -12.99 -7.74 26.54
C LYS A 163 -13.07 -9.24 26.20
N ASP A 164 -13.83 -10.00 27.00
CA ASP A 164 -14.00 -11.43 26.84
C ASP A 164 -15.05 -11.80 25.77
N GLU A 165 -15.90 -10.85 25.37
CA GLU A 165 -16.87 -11.06 24.31
C GLU A 165 -16.19 -11.08 22.93
N SER A 166 -16.57 -12.09 22.14
CA SER A 166 -15.92 -12.47 20.89
C SER A 166 -15.69 -11.28 19.94
N PRO A 167 -14.42 -10.86 19.72
CA PRO A 167 -14.04 -9.82 18.75
C PRO A 167 -14.58 -10.08 17.33
N ARG A 168 -14.98 -11.32 17.05
CA ARG A 168 -15.60 -11.72 15.79
C ARG A 168 -16.91 -10.99 15.52
N TYR A 169 -17.80 -10.86 16.52
CA TYR A 169 -19.09 -10.19 16.33
C TYR A 169 -18.87 -8.71 16.03
N PHE A 170 -18.02 -8.05 16.80
CA PHE A 170 -17.66 -6.66 16.59
C PHE A 170 -17.12 -6.40 15.17
N HIS A 171 -16.22 -7.26 14.68
CA HIS A 171 -15.69 -7.17 13.31
C HIS A 171 -16.77 -7.35 12.23
N VAL A 172 -17.76 -8.23 12.47
CA VAL A 172 -18.89 -8.40 11.55
C VAL A 172 -19.76 -7.15 11.54
N LEU A 173 -20.08 -6.54 12.69
CA LEU A 173 -20.83 -5.27 12.74
C LEU A 173 -20.09 -4.16 12.00
N CYS A 174 -18.78 -4.02 12.21
CA CYS A 174 -17.96 -3.04 11.47
C CYS A 174 -18.14 -3.22 9.96
N LYS A 175 -18.05 -4.45 9.47
CA LYS A 175 -18.24 -4.75 8.04
C LYS A 175 -19.64 -4.43 7.56
N ILE A 176 -20.68 -4.64 8.36
CA ILE A 176 -22.07 -4.37 7.98
C ILE A 176 -22.33 -2.87 7.91
N ILE A 177 -21.98 -2.13 8.96
CA ILE A 177 -22.25 -0.69 9.08
C ILE A 177 -21.43 0.11 8.06
N TYR A 178 -20.15 -0.20 7.88
CA TYR A 178 -19.29 0.57 6.98
C TYR A 178 -19.25 0.01 5.54
N LYS A 179 -20.04 -1.01 5.20
CA LYS A 179 -20.29 -1.40 3.80
C LYS A 179 -21.31 -0.44 3.16
N PHE A 180 -20.95 0.83 3.15
CA PHE A 180 -21.70 1.92 2.54
C PHE A 180 -21.28 2.09 1.07
N LYS A 181 -22.24 2.28 0.17
CA LYS A 181 -22.00 2.41 -1.27
C LYS A 181 -22.62 3.66 -1.90
N SER A 182 -23.49 4.38 -1.19
CA SER A 182 -24.18 5.54 -1.75
C SER A 182 -23.25 6.75 -1.79
N LEU A 183 -23.20 7.45 -2.93
CA LEU A 183 -22.51 8.74 -3.08
C LEU A 183 -23.41 9.93 -2.69
N ASN A 184 -24.71 9.70 -2.47
CA ASN A 184 -25.68 10.76 -2.21
C ASN A 184 -25.73 11.11 -0.71
N GLN A 185 -24.77 11.95 -0.29
CA GLN A 185 -24.88 13.21 0.46
C GLN A 185 -25.20 13.37 1.97
N ASP A 186 -25.41 12.34 2.81
CA ASP A 186 -25.69 12.64 4.25
C ASP A 186 -24.50 12.47 5.21
N LEU A 187 -23.28 12.23 4.72
CA LEU A 187 -22.11 12.14 5.61
C LEU A 187 -21.46 13.51 5.79
N CYS A 188 -21.31 13.94 7.04
CA CYS A 188 -20.61 15.17 7.41
C CYS A 188 -19.10 14.87 7.57
N PRO A 189 -18.21 15.45 6.73
CA PRO A 189 -16.77 15.21 6.85
C PRO A 189 -16.17 15.62 8.20
N LEU A 190 -16.72 16.67 8.83
CA LEU A 190 -16.30 17.11 10.17
C LEU A 190 -16.54 16.04 11.23
N GLU A 191 -17.73 15.42 11.24
CA GLU A 191 -18.06 14.35 12.19
C GLU A 191 -17.28 13.05 11.91
N LEU A 192 -17.01 12.75 10.63
CA LEU A 192 -16.09 11.66 10.27
C LEU A 192 -14.68 11.89 10.80
N SER A 193 -14.16 13.12 10.66
CA SER A 193 -12.83 13.51 11.15
C SER A 193 -12.73 13.32 12.67
N LYS A 194 -13.72 13.84 13.41
CA LYS A 194 -13.81 13.65 14.87
C LYS A 194 -13.83 12.17 15.25
N SER A 195 -14.66 11.38 14.58
CA SER A 195 -14.82 9.94 14.85
C SER A 195 -13.52 9.16 14.63
N ILE A 196 -12.81 9.41 13.53
CA ILE A 196 -11.54 8.75 13.22
C ILE A 196 -10.46 9.17 14.23
N ASN A 197 -10.35 10.46 14.52
CA ASN A 197 -9.35 10.98 15.46
C ASN A 197 -9.58 10.46 16.88
N GLN A 198 -10.84 10.28 17.29
CA GLN A 198 -11.21 9.65 18.56
C GLN A 198 -10.73 8.18 18.60
N THR A 199 -11.03 7.40 17.55
CA THR A 199 -10.60 5.99 17.44
C THR A 199 -9.08 5.87 17.45
N MET A 200 -8.37 6.70 16.69
CA MET A 200 -6.90 6.74 16.66
C MET A 200 -6.31 7.11 18.03
N THR A 201 -6.92 8.04 18.75
CA THR A 201 -6.46 8.45 20.08
C THR A 201 -6.62 7.36 21.12
N LYS A 202 -7.73 6.62 21.07
CA LYS A 202 -7.94 5.46 21.94
C LYS A 202 -6.96 4.34 21.61
N LEU A 203 -6.74 4.04 20.32
CA LEU A 203 -5.77 3.04 19.88
C LEU A 203 -4.36 3.31 20.41
N VAL A 204 -3.86 4.55 20.26
CA VAL A 204 -2.52 4.93 20.74
C VAL A 204 -2.42 4.86 22.26
N SER A 205 -3.45 5.30 22.99
CA SER A 205 -3.41 5.36 24.45
C SER A 205 -3.58 3.99 25.12
N THR A 206 -4.33 3.07 24.52
CA THR A 206 -4.66 1.77 25.14
C THR A 206 -3.93 0.57 24.53
N LYS A 207 -3.42 0.72 23.31
CA LYS A 207 -2.85 -0.37 22.50
C LYS A 207 -3.81 -1.54 22.26
N GLU A 208 -5.12 -1.29 22.30
CA GLU A 208 -6.16 -2.30 22.06
C GLU A 208 -6.30 -2.62 20.56
N ASP A 209 -5.69 -3.72 20.12
CA ASP A 209 -5.70 -4.17 18.72
C ASP A 209 -7.11 -4.36 18.13
N ASP A 210 -8.10 -4.65 18.96
CA ASP A 210 -9.48 -4.92 18.55
C ASP A 210 -10.18 -3.68 17.97
N LEU A 211 -9.64 -2.47 18.21
CA LEU A 211 -10.11 -1.23 17.58
C LEU A 211 -9.51 -0.99 16.19
N ALA A 212 -8.42 -1.66 15.82
CA ALA A 212 -7.80 -1.46 14.50
C ALA A 212 -8.73 -1.84 13.34
N PRO A 213 -9.50 -2.94 13.41
CA PRO A 213 -10.48 -3.30 12.38
C PRO A 213 -11.58 -2.26 12.20
N LEU A 214 -12.00 -1.58 13.28
CA LEU A 214 -12.94 -0.45 13.19
C LEU A 214 -12.31 0.70 12.39
N LEU A 215 -11.14 1.17 12.80
CA LEU A 215 -10.42 2.28 12.15
C LEU A 215 -10.20 2.03 10.66
N PHE A 216 -9.66 0.86 10.30
CA PHE A 216 -9.36 0.56 8.90
C PHE A 216 -10.63 0.34 8.07
N THR A 217 -11.70 -0.13 8.68
CA THR A 217 -12.99 -0.28 8.01
C THR A 217 -13.66 1.08 7.75
N GLN A 218 -13.57 2.01 8.72
CA GLN A 218 -13.96 3.42 8.57
C GLN A 218 -13.19 4.09 7.41
N LEU A 219 -11.87 4.05 7.45
CA LEU A 219 -11.02 4.67 6.42
C LEU A 219 -11.20 4.01 5.04
N ARG A 220 -11.45 2.70 4.98
CA ARG A 220 -11.79 2.03 3.73
C ARG A 220 -13.09 2.53 3.13
N MET A 221 -14.11 2.78 3.96
CA MET A 221 -15.37 3.39 3.50
C MET A 221 -15.11 4.79 2.95
N ILE A 222 -14.39 5.63 3.70
CA ILE A 222 -14.05 7.01 3.31
C ILE A 222 -13.28 7.05 1.99
N HIS A 223 -12.25 6.20 1.85
CA HIS A 223 -11.52 6.03 0.59
C HIS A 223 -12.45 5.65 -0.57
N ARG A 224 -13.40 4.71 -0.37
CA ARG A 224 -14.34 4.28 -1.43
C ARG A 224 -15.29 5.39 -1.85
N LEU A 225 -15.69 6.24 -0.91
CA LEU A 225 -16.55 7.39 -1.14
C LEU A 225 -15.79 8.61 -1.66
N LYS A 226 -14.45 8.51 -1.81
CA LYS A 226 -13.55 9.61 -2.21
C LYS A 226 -13.57 10.81 -1.26
N LEU A 227 -13.88 10.58 0.01
CA LEU A 227 -13.95 11.62 1.05
C LEU A 227 -12.62 11.85 1.78
N LEU A 228 -11.51 11.22 1.33
CA LEU A 228 -10.22 11.33 2.03
C LEU A 228 -9.66 12.76 2.01
N ASP A 229 -9.94 13.53 0.97
CA ASP A 229 -9.51 14.94 0.89
C ASP A 229 -10.44 15.88 1.69
N GLU A 230 -11.64 15.43 2.03
CA GLU A 230 -12.67 16.24 2.71
C GLU A 230 -12.60 16.15 4.24
N ILE A 231 -11.92 15.13 4.77
CA ILE A 231 -11.74 14.93 6.21
C ILE A 231 -10.40 15.49 6.69
N GLU A 232 -10.31 15.84 7.97
CA GLU A 232 -9.05 16.14 8.65
C GLU A 232 -8.52 14.87 9.32
N LEU A 233 -7.42 14.34 8.80
CA LEU A 233 -6.77 13.13 9.31
C LEU A 233 -5.39 13.49 9.86
N ASN A 234 -5.11 13.15 11.12
CA ASN A 234 -3.74 13.20 11.62
C ASN A 234 -2.92 12.04 11.00
N VAL A 235 -2.29 12.31 9.86
CA VAL A 235 -1.61 11.28 9.05
C VAL A 235 -0.38 10.71 9.75
N THR A 236 0.36 11.53 10.51
CA THR A 236 1.51 11.07 11.30
C THR A 236 1.07 10.05 12.35
N LYS A 237 0.02 10.38 13.12
CA LYS A 237 -0.55 9.44 14.10
C LYS A 237 -1.07 8.16 13.43
N PHE A 238 -1.69 8.29 12.26
CA PHE A 238 -2.13 7.13 11.50
C PHE A 238 -0.95 6.27 11.02
N TYR A 239 0.15 6.88 10.57
CA TYR A 239 1.40 6.20 10.24
C TYR A 239 1.91 5.40 11.44
N ASP A 240 2.04 6.02 12.62
CA ASP A 240 2.52 5.37 13.84
C ASP A 240 1.67 4.15 14.21
N ILE A 241 0.34 4.32 14.23
CA ILE A 241 -0.62 3.23 14.51
C ILE A 241 -0.43 2.07 13.53
N THR A 242 -0.39 2.38 12.23
CA THR A 242 -0.27 1.33 11.22
C THR A 242 1.08 0.66 11.22
N ASN A 243 2.17 1.38 11.51
CA ASN A 243 3.52 0.83 11.63
C ASN A 243 3.62 -0.11 12.83
N GLU A 244 3.08 0.29 13.99
CA GLU A 244 3.05 -0.54 15.20
C GLU A 244 2.21 -1.80 14.99
N ILE A 245 0.99 -1.67 14.43
CA ILE A 245 0.13 -2.82 14.14
C ILE A 245 0.78 -3.74 13.13
N PHE A 246 1.32 -3.20 12.03
CA PHE A 246 1.91 -4.02 10.99
C PHE A 246 3.13 -4.79 11.52
N SER A 247 4.03 -4.12 12.25
CA SER A 247 5.21 -4.75 12.86
C SER A 247 4.85 -5.90 13.80
N ARG A 248 3.80 -5.77 14.62
CA ARG A 248 3.34 -6.85 15.51
C ARG A 248 2.69 -8.04 14.78
N LYS A 249 2.27 -7.88 13.53
CA LYS A 249 1.41 -8.83 12.81
C LYS A 249 2.12 -9.56 11.67
N VAL A 250 3.23 -9.02 11.16
CA VAL A 250 4.03 -9.66 10.11
C VAL A 250 4.55 -11.03 10.56
N ASP A 251 4.92 -11.17 11.83
CA ASP A 251 5.50 -12.41 12.36
C ASP A 251 4.50 -13.57 12.48
N LEU A 252 3.19 -13.27 12.54
CA LEU A 252 2.19 -14.24 13.00
C LEU A 252 1.58 -15.11 11.89
N ASN A 253 1.96 -14.91 10.62
CA ASN A 253 1.37 -15.58 9.44
C ASN A 253 -0.17 -15.61 9.44
N SER A 254 -0.76 -14.69 10.20
CA SER A 254 -2.16 -14.73 10.60
C SER A 254 -2.98 -13.95 9.60
N ASN A 255 -4.05 -14.56 9.11
CA ASN A 255 -4.96 -14.02 8.10
C ASN A 255 -5.77 -12.81 8.58
N TYR A 256 -5.11 -11.67 8.78
CA TYR A 256 -5.78 -10.42 9.10
C TYR A 256 -6.31 -9.75 7.83
N SER A 257 -7.52 -10.15 7.44
CA SER A 257 -8.20 -9.65 6.24
C SER A 257 -8.34 -8.12 6.17
N TYR A 258 -8.21 -7.40 7.29
CA TYR A 258 -8.28 -5.94 7.33
C TYR A 258 -6.96 -5.25 6.92
N ILE A 259 -5.80 -5.89 7.14
CA ILE A 259 -4.48 -5.35 6.74
C ILE A 259 -4.44 -5.19 5.22
N LEU A 260 -5.14 -6.07 4.49
CA LEU A 260 -5.29 -6.01 3.03
C LEU A 260 -5.95 -4.72 2.52
N TYR A 261 -6.57 -3.93 3.41
CA TYR A 261 -7.16 -2.63 3.07
C TYR A 261 -6.19 -1.47 3.20
N LEU A 262 -5.19 -1.57 4.09
CA LEU A 262 -4.17 -0.53 4.30
C LEU A 262 -3.49 -0.05 3.03
N PRO A 263 -3.04 -0.94 2.11
CA PRO A 263 -2.43 -0.52 0.84
C PRO A 263 -3.30 0.44 0.03
N LYS A 264 -4.63 0.25 0.05
CA LYS A 264 -5.57 1.11 -0.68
C LYS A 264 -5.77 2.43 0.06
N ILE A 265 -5.95 2.39 1.37
CA ILE A 265 -6.08 3.59 2.21
C ILE A 265 -4.84 4.46 2.06
N TRP A 266 -3.64 3.89 2.23
CA TRP A 266 -2.37 4.61 2.08
C TRP A 266 -2.15 5.16 0.68
N SER A 267 -2.52 4.45 -0.39
CA SER A 267 -2.48 5.06 -1.72
C SER A 267 -3.48 6.21 -1.90
N GLY A 268 -4.59 6.23 -1.18
CA GLY A 268 -5.49 7.39 -1.17
C GLY A 268 -4.82 8.57 -0.48
N ILE A 269 -4.29 8.34 0.73
CA ILE A 269 -3.62 9.36 1.56
C ILE A 269 -2.38 9.94 0.86
N LEU A 270 -1.51 9.09 0.30
CA LEU A 270 -0.31 9.54 -0.41
C LEU A 270 -0.64 10.42 -1.63
N ASN A 271 -1.82 10.27 -2.22
CA ASN A 271 -2.26 11.08 -3.36
C ASN A 271 -3.27 12.17 -2.96
N ALA A 272 -3.55 12.33 -1.67
CA ALA A 272 -4.45 13.34 -1.14
C ALA A 272 -3.76 14.72 -1.12
N SER A 273 -4.54 15.78 -1.34
CA SER A 273 -4.02 17.16 -1.31
C SER A 273 -3.98 17.73 0.11
N THR A 274 -4.96 17.37 0.95
CA THR A 274 -5.09 17.90 2.33
C THR A 274 -4.33 17.05 3.34
N ASN A 275 -4.45 15.73 3.23
CA ASN A 275 -3.85 14.76 4.16
C ASN A 275 -2.59 14.14 3.56
N SER A 276 -1.65 14.97 3.10
CA SER A 276 -0.43 14.46 2.49
C SER A 276 0.59 14.01 3.55
N ILE A 277 1.29 12.92 3.24
CA ILE A 277 2.51 12.52 3.93
C ILE A 277 3.57 12.25 2.87
N GLN A 278 4.79 12.72 3.13
CA GLN A 278 5.92 12.43 2.29
C GLN A 278 6.75 11.28 2.89
N ILE A 279 7.36 10.51 2.00
CA ILE A 279 8.42 9.55 2.30
C ILE A 279 9.72 10.35 2.33
N ASP A 280 10.11 10.74 3.54
CA ASP A 280 11.27 11.60 3.87
C ASP A 280 12.37 10.85 4.63
N THR A 281 12.13 9.58 4.95
CA THR A 281 12.95 8.76 5.85
C THR A 281 13.03 7.32 5.35
N ILE A 282 14.11 6.61 5.71
CA ILE A 282 14.30 5.22 5.31
C ILE A 282 13.23 4.34 5.99
N GLU A 283 12.83 4.68 7.21
CA GLU A 283 11.81 4.00 8.00
C GLU A 283 10.44 4.08 7.32
N LYS A 284 10.05 5.26 6.81
CA LYS A 284 8.82 5.40 6.02
C LYS A 284 8.90 4.61 4.71
N LEU A 285 10.04 4.66 4.01
CA LEU A 285 10.24 3.90 2.77
C LEU A 285 10.05 2.39 3.00
N ILE A 286 10.72 1.85 4.02
CA ILE A 286 10.63 0.45 4.45
C ILE A 286 9.17 0.11 4.79
N PHE A 287 8.51 0.91 5.62
CA PHE A 287 7.13 0.67 6.03
C PHE A 287 6.18 0.56 4.82
N PHE A 288 6.23 1.52 3.90
CA PHE A 288 5.35 1.50 2.72
C PHE A 288 5.68 0.33 1.79
N ALA A 289 6.96 -0.01 1.62
CA ALA A 289 7.38 -1.16 0.84
C ALA A 289 6.84 -2.47 1.41
N ARG A 290 6.87 -2.66 2.73
CA ARG A 290 6.31 -3.83 3.40
C ARG A 290 4.81 -3.98 3.14
N ILE A 291 4.03 -2.93 3.39
CA ILE A 291 2.57 -2.93 3.17
C ILE A 291 2.22 -3.22 1.71
N PHE A 292 2.91 -2.56 0.78
CA PHE A 292 2.62 -2.74 -0.64
C PHE A 292 3.07 -4.11 -1.15
N SER A 293 4.17 -4.65 -0.62
CA SER A 293 4.63 -6.00 -0.98
C SER A 293 3.61 -7.05 -0.59
N VAL A 294 3.13 -7.04 0.66
CA VAL A 294 2.05 -7.95 1.09
C VAL A 294 0.84 -7.87 0.16
N ASN A 295 0.40 -6.65 -0.18
CA ASN A 295 -0.76 -6.49 -1.06
C ASN A 295 -0.59 -7.06 -2.45
N ILE A 296 0.59 -6.84 -3.04
CA ILE A 296 0.86 -7.28 -4.40
C ILE A 296 1.06 -8.80 -4.38
N SER A 297 1.79 -9.35 -3.41
CA SER A 297 1.95 -10.79 -3.19
C SER A 297 0.62 -11.50 -3.03
N ASP A 298 -0.24 -11.05 -2.11
CA ASP A 298 -1.53 -11.71 -1.83
C ASP A 298 -2.40 -11.73 -3.06
N LYS A 299 -2.51 -10.57 -3.73
CA LYS A 299 -3.22 -10.54 -4.98
C LYS A 299 -2.58 -11.51 -5.96
N MET A 300 -1.23 -11.58 -6.07
CA MET A 300 -0.39 -12.44 -6.95
C MET A 300 -0.47 -13.94 -6.67
N ASP A 301 -0.96 -14.32 -5.50
CA ASP A 301 -1.25 -15.70 -5.14
C ASP A 301 -2.75 -16.07 -5.32
N GLU A 302 -3.70 -15.12 -5.26
CA GLU A 302 -5.16 -15.37 -5.41
C GLU A 302 -5.50 -16.08 -6.74
N SER A 303 -6.19 -17.24 -6.70
CA SER A 303 -6.43 -18.11 -7.87
C SER A 303 -7.26 -17.51 -9.02
N TYR A 304 -7.88 -16.35 -8.86
CA TYR A 304 -8.79 -15.74 -9.84
C TYR A 304 -8.08 -14.81 -10.84
N TRP A 305 -6.97 -15.31 -11.38
CA TRP A 305 -6.03 -14.59 -12.25
C TRP A 305 -6.62 -14.04 -13.53
N ASP A 306 -7.56 -14.76 -14.13
CA ASP A 306 -8.14 -14.41 -15.42
C ASP A 306 -8.82 -13.03 -15.41
N ARG A 307 -9.08 -12.48 -14.22
CA ARG A 307 -9.72 -11.18 -14.00
C ARG A 307 -8.78 -10.10 -13.47
N TRP A 308 -7.51 -10.38 -13.19
CA TRP A 308 -6.60 -9.29 -12.81
C TRP A 308 -6.41 -8.43 -14.05
N ASP A 309 -7.05 -7.26 -14.03
CA ASP A 309 -6.83 -6.21 -15.01
C ASP A 309 -5.35 -5.76 -14.94
N LEU A 310 -4.57 -6.28 -15.89
CA LEU A 310 -3.13 -6.06 -16.03
C LEU A 310 -2.80 -4.59 -16.31
N ASN A 311 -3.82 -3.75 -16.48
CA ASN A 311 -3.64 -2.31 -16.47
C ASN A 311 -3.15 -1.86 -15.09
N LEU A 312 -1.87 -1.46 -15.08
CA LEU A 312 -1.24 -0.79 -13.96
C LEU A 312 -1.83 0.63 -13.86
N THR A 313 -2.81 0.79 -12.98
CA THR A 313 -3.33 2.12 -12.64
C THR A 313 -2.24 2.99 -12.01
N PRO A 314 -2.35 4.33 -12.06
CA PRO A 314 -1.46 5.26 -11.36
C PRO A 314 -1.07 4.82 -9.95
N ASN A 315 -2.05 4.45 -9.13
CA ASN A 315 -1.82 4.05 -7.74
C ASN A 315 -1.13 2.69 -7.63
N LYS A 316 -1.38 1.75 -8.56
CA LYS A 316 -0.60 0.50 -8.61
C LYS A 316 0.86 0.84 -8.92
N LEU A 317 1.09 1.68 -9.94
CA LEU A 317 2.42 2.04 -10.40
C LEU A 317 3.25 2.76 -9.32
N GLN A 318 2.65 3.70 -8.59
CA GLN A 318 3.28 4.36 -7.45
C GLN A 318 3.79 3.34 -6.41
N ARG A 319 2.99 2.33 -6.07
CA ARG A 319 3.41 1.26 -5.14
C ARG A 319 4.60 0.48 -5.65
N TYR A 320 4.59 0.13 -6.94
CA TYR A 320 5.72 -0.55 -7.58
C TYR A 320 7.00 0.26 -7.47
N TYR A 321 6.95 1.56 -7.72
CA TYR A 321 8.13 2.42 -7.60
C TYR A 321 8.58 2.67 -6.16
N ILE A 322 7.68 2.65 -5.18
CA ILE A 322 8.08 2.71 -3.77
C ILE A 322 8.82 1.42 -3.38
N ILE A 323 8.33 0.25 -3.80
CA ILE A 323 9.02 -1.02 -3.58
C ILE A 323 10.36 -1.06 -4.35
N TYR A 324 10.37 -0.58 -5.60
CA TYR A 324 11.60 -0.52 -6.39
C TYR A 324 12.65 0.38 -5.75
N LEU A 325 12.27 1.55 -5.23
CA LEU A 325 13.18 2.46 -4.52
C LEU A 325 13.75 1.78 -3.26
N THR A 326 12.95 0.92 -2.62
CA THR A 326 13.42 0.13 -1.48
C THR A 326 14.48 -0.89 -1.90
N PHE A 327 14.41 -1.46 -3.10
CA PHE A 327 15.50 -2.27 -3.63
C PHE A 327 16.75 -1.43 -3.95
N VAL A 328 16.60 -0.18 -4.41
CA VAL A 328 17.75 0.73 -4.60
C VAL A 328 18.42 1.05 -3.26
N ALA A 329 17.63 1.30 -2.21
CA ALA A 329 18.10 1.59 -0.87
C ALA A 329 18.53 0.35 -0.07
N PHE A 330 18.27 -0.86 -0.58
CA PHE A 330 18.49 -2.10 0.16
C PHE A 330 19.91 -2.24 0.73
N PRO A 331 21.00 -1.92 -0.01
CA PRO A 331 22.36 -2.05 0.53
C PRO A 331 22.67 -1.15 1.73
N ILE A 332 21.91 -0.05 1.92
CA ILE A 332 22.12 0.91 3.02
C ILE A 332 21.07 0.77 4.13
N ILE A 333 20.16 -0.20 4.01
CA ILE A 333 19.16 -0.51 5.04
C ILE A 333 19.80 -1.42 6.08
N ASP A 334 19.58 -1.11 7.36
CA ASP A 334 19.94 -1.99 8.46
C ASP A 334 18.99 -3.20 8.48
N HIS A 335 19.50 -4.34 8.01
CA HIS A 335 18.75 -5.58 7.94
C HIS A 335 18.58 -6.27 9.29
N ASP A 336 19.41 -5.95 10.28
CA ASP A 336 19.29 -6.51 11.63
C ASP A 336 18.10 -5.87 12.37
N VAL A 337 17.85 -4.59 12.12
CA VAL A 337 16.67 -3.87 12.65
C VAL A 337 15.39 -4.24 11.89
N HIS A 338 15.51 -4.64 10.62
CA HIS A 338 14.37 -4.84 9.71
C HIS A 338 14.36 -6.22 9.01
N PRO A 339 14.49 -7.35 9.73
CA PRO A 339 14.65 -8.67 9.13
C PRO A 339 13.42 -9.10 8.30
N ASP A 340 12.23 -8.66 8.70
CA ASP A 340 10.97 -8.97 8.02
C ASP A 340 10.85 -8.36 6.62
N LEU A 341 11.56 -7.26 6.35
CA LEU A 341 11.55 -6.62 5.02
C LEU A 341 12.03 -7.59 3.94
N ARG A 342 13.15 -8.29 4.19
CA ARG A 342 13.71 -9.26 3.24
C ARG A 342 12.72 -10.40 2.97
N ILE A 343 12.13 -10.95 4.03
CA ILE A 343 11.15 -12.04 3.94
C ILE A 343 9.95 -11.62 3.07
N LEU A 344 9.43 -10.40 3.27
CA LEU A 344 8.30 -9.89 2.50
C LEU A 344 8.64 -9.65 1.03
N LEU A 345 9.85 -9.16 0.73
CA LEU A 345 10.31 -8.95 -0.65
C LEU A 345 10.61 -10.30 -1.37
N GLU A 346 11.15 -11.30 -0.66
CA GLU A 346 11.33 -12.66 -1.17
C GLU A 346 9.98 -13.36 -1.44
N ARG A 347 9.00 -13.15 -0.55
CA ARG A 347 7.62 -13.60 -0.77
C ARG A 347 7.05 -12.95 -2.03
N LEU A 348 7.23 -11.65 -2.20
CA LEU A 348 6.81 -10.94 -3.40
C LEU A 348 7.47 -11.52 -4.64
N HIS A 349 8.80 -11.67 -4.67
CA HIS A 349 9.52 -12.32 -5.75
C HIS A 349 8.94 -13.71 -6.09
N THR A 350 8.65 -14.53 -5.07
CA THR A 350 8.05 -15.85 -5.25
C THR A 350 6.67 -15.78 -5.90
N SER A 351 5.81 -14.84 -5.49
CA SER A 351 4.50 -14.62 -6.11
C SER A 351 4.65 -14.15 -7.57
N PHE A 352 5.61 -13.27 -7.88
CA PHE A 352 5.95 -12.88 -9.26
C PHE A 352 6.38 -14.06 -10.12
N ARG A 353 7.24 -14.94 -9.60
CA ARG A 353 7.70 -16.14 -10.30
C ARG A 353 6.57 -17.16 -10.54
N LYS A 354 5.66 -17.33 -9.58
CA LYS A 354 4.46 -18.15 -9.79
C LYS A 354 3.56 -17.53 -10.86
N PHE A 355 3.39 -16.21 -10.82
CA PHE A 355 2.60 -15.47 -11.79
C PHE A 355 3.17 -15.61 -13.20
N SER A 356 4.49 -15.52 -13.36
CA SER A 356 5.15 -15.65 -14.67
C SER A 356 5.03 -17.05 -15.26
N LYS A 357 5.09 -18.10 -14.43
CA LYS A 357 4.91 -19.49 -14.87
C LYS A 357 3.48 -19.81 -15.30
N LYS A 358 2.48 -19.22 -14.64
CA LYS A 358 1.06 -19.51 -14.93
C LYS A 358 0.55 -18.77 -16.16
N ASN A 359 1.05 -17.56 -16.40
CA ASN A 359 0.51 -16.68 -17.43
C ASN A 359 1.52 -16.52 -18.57
N LYS A 360 1.14 -16.93 -19.78
CA LYS A 360 1.82 -16.44 -20.97
C LYS A 360 1.51 -14.93 -21.06
N PHE A 361 2.51 -14.06 -20.94
CA PHE A 361 2.39 -12.58 -20.89
C PHE A 361 1.81 -11.93 -22.16
N VAL A 362 1.14 -12.69 -23.02
CA VAL A 362 0.56 -12.29 -24.31
C VAL A 362 -0.35 -11.05 -24.20
N ARG A 363 -0.80 -10.68 -22.99
CA ARG A 363 -1.69 -9.54 -22.73
C ARG A 363 -1.04 -8.30 -22.12
N PHE A 364 0.27 -8.28 -21.86
CA PHE A 364 0.93 -7.09 -21.34
C PHE A 364 1.21 -6.08 -22.45
N SER A 365 0.96 -4.79 -22.18
CA SER A 365 1.58 -3.73 -22.99
C SER A 365 3.09 -3.72 -22.75
N ASN A 366 3.90 -3.32 -23.74
CA ASN A 366 5.35 -3.19 -23.59
C ASN A 366 5.74 -2.41 -22.33
N LYS A 367 4.93 -1.39 -21.98
CA LYS A 367 5.12 -0.60 -20.76
C LYS A 367 4.92 -1.39 -19.48
N ASN A 368 3.84 -2.15 -19.37
CA ASN A 368 3.58 -2.94 -18.17
C ASN A 368 4.56 -4.12 -18.09
N LEU A 369 4.94 -4.72 -19.23
CA LEU A 369 5.95 -5.76 -19.31
C LEU A 369 7.31 -5.24 -18.82
N PHE A 370 7.75 -4.09 -19.30
CA PHE A 370 9.00 -3.48 -18.84
C PHE A 370 9.00 -3.25 -17.33
N GLN A 371 7.92 -2.67 -16.77
CA GLN A 371 7.83 -2.42 -15.32
C GLN A 371 7.86 -3.72 -14.50
N PHE A 372 7.23 -4.77 -15.03
CA PHE A 372 7.29 -6.11 -14.44
C PHE A 372 8.73 -6.64 -14.44
N LEU A 373 9.41 -6.62 -15.60
CA LEU A 373 10.78 -7.10 -15.73
C LEU A 373 11.77 -6.28 -14.89
N GLN A 374 11.60 -4.96 -14.84
CA GLN A 374 12.38 -4.05 -14.00
C GLN A 374 12.33 -4.47 -12.54
N TYR A 375 11.14 -4.67 -11.99
CA TYR A 375 10.98 -5.19 -10.63
C TYR A 375 11.61 -6.59 -10.49
N TYR A 376 11.29 -7.51 -11.42
CA TYR A 376 11.64 -8.92 -11.28
C TYR A 376 13.16 -9.13 -11.32
N ILE A 377 13.86 -8.50 -12.27
CA ILE A 377 15.32 -8.52 -12.38
C ILE A 377 15.97 -7.88 -11.14
N LYS A 378 15.52 -6.68 -10.73
CA LYS A 378 16.08 -6.00 -9.56
C LYS A 378 15.95 -6.86 -8.29
N SER A 379 14.84 -7.58 -8.15
CA SER A 379 14.60 -8.45 -7.00
C SER A 379 15.54 -9.66 -6.94
N PHE A 380 15.96 -10.24 -8.08
CA PHE A 380 16.97 -11.30 -8.09
C PHE A 380 18.29 -10.82 -7.48
N ILE A 381 18.81 -9.71 -8.01
CA ILE A 381 20.11 -9.18 -7.65
C ILE A 381 20.11 -8.70 -6.21
N THR A 382 19.09 -7.93 -5.84
CA THR A 382 19.05 -7.27 -4.53
C THR A 382 18.84 -8.27 -3.39
N LEU A 383 18.03 -9.31 -3.62
CA LEU A 383 17.76 -10.34 -2.61
C LEU A 383 18.76 -11.51 -2.69
N ASN A 384 19.72 -11.45 -3.61
CA ASN A 384 20.65 -12.54 -3.91
C ASN A 384 19.92 -13.87 -4.19
N ILE A 385 18.85 -13.81 -4.96
CA ILE A 385 18.10 -14.99 -5.41
C ILE A 385 18.73 -15.44 -6.72
N ARG A 386 19.13 -16.71 -6.79
CA ARG A 386 19.73 -17.28 -7.99
C ARG A 386 18.74 -17.31 -9.15
N ILE A 387 19.13 -16.73 -10.29
CA ILE A 387 18.40 -16.86 -11.55
C ILE A 387 18.47 -18.33 -12.00
N SER A 388 17.32 -18.99 -12.14
CA SER A 388 17.29 -20.35 -12.68
C SER A 388 17.34 -20.34 -14.20
N LEU A 389 17.75 -21.45 -14.84
CA LEU A 389 17.78 -21.56 -16.31
C LEU A 389 16.42 -21.21 -16.96
N LEU A 390 15.31 -21.58 -16.33
CA LEU A 390 13.97 -21.22 -16.83
C LEU A 390 13.69 -19.72 -16.70
N ASP A 391 14.22 -19.08 -15.65
CA ASP A 391 14.10 -17.63 -15.49
C ASP A 391 14.97 -16.91 -16.54
N GLU A 392 16.18 -17.40 -16.82
CA GLU A 392 17.07 -16.87 -17.86
C GLU A 392 16.43 -16.93 -19.25
N ILE A 393 15.89 -18.09 -19.65
CA ILE A 393 15.16 -18.26 -20.92
C ILE A 393 13.99 -17.28 -21.00
N TYR A 394 13.19 -17.21 -19.93
CA TYR A 394 12.06 -16.29 -19.86
C TYR A 394 12.49 -14.82 -20.00
N LEU A 395 13.50 -14.39 -19.24
CA LEU A 395 14.01 -13.02 -19.30
C LEU A 395 14.57 -12.69 -20.68
N HIS A 396 15.30 -13.60 -21.30
CA HIS A 396 15.82 -13.44 -22.64
C HIS A 396 14.69 -13.23 -23.66
N ASP A 397 13.71 -14.12 -23.68
CA ASP A 397 12.57 -14.05 -24.61
C ASP A 397 11.77 -12.75 -24.45
N GLU A 398 11.55 -12.27 -23.22
CA GLU A 398 10.81 -11.03 -23.00
C GLU A 398 11.65 -9.77 -23.30
N LEU A 399 12.96 -9.80 -23.05
CA LEU A 399 13.87 -8.70 -23.40
C LEU A 399 14.01 -8.56 -24.92
N GLU A 400 14.10 -9.67 -25.67
CA GLU A 400 14.15 -9.64 -27.13
C GLU A 400 12.90 -8.98 -27.73
N LYS A 401 11.71 -9.22 -27.15
CA LYS A 401 10.47 -8.55 -27.58
C LYS A 401 10.53 -7.04 -27.36
N LEU A 402 11.08 -6.59 -26.23
CA LEU A 402 11.24 -5.16 -25.95
C LEU A 402 12.27 -4.49 -26.86
N LEU A 403 13.33 -5.21 -27.25
CA LEU A 403 14.37 -4.71 -28.15
C LEU A 403 13.89 -4.42 -29.58
N ILE A 404 12.76 -5.01 -30.00
CA ILE A 404 12.14 -4.73 -31.31
C ILE A 404 11.78 -3.24 -31.44
N GLU A 405 11.40 -2.60 -30.32
CA GLU A 405 11.00 -1.20 -30.33
C GLU A 405 12.22 -0.29 -30.04
N PRO A 406 12.66 0.55 -31.00
CA PRO A 406 13.91 1.32 -30.85
C PRO A 406 13.94 2.24 -29.62
N SER A 407 12.77 2.74 -29.18
CA SER A 407 12.61 3.59 -28.01
C SER A 407 12.95 2.88 -26.68
N TYR A 408 13.03 1.54 -26.69
CA TYR A 408 13.31 0.71 -25.52
C TYR A 408 14.75 0.20 -25.45
N LYS A 409 15.63 0.50 -26.42
CA LYS A 409 16.99 -0.07 -26.41
C LYS A 409 17.81 0.30 -25.18
N LEU A 410 17.82 1.58 -24.79
CA LEU A 410 18.50 2.02 -23.56
C LEU A 410 17.85 1.42 -22.29
N LEU A 411 16.52 1.33 -22.28
CA LEU A 411 15.76 0.69 -21.20
C LEU A 411 16.15 -0.80 -21.08
N CYS A 412 16.32 -1.49 -22.19
CA CYS A 412 16.78 -2.88 -22.23
C CYS A 412 18.24 -2.99 -21.78
N CYS A 413 19.13 -2.07 -22.19
CA CYS A 413 20.51 -2.03 -21.69
C CYS A 413 20.54 -1.88 -20.17
N PHE A 414 19.68 -1.03 -19.61
CA PHE A 414 19.51 -0.92 -18.17
C PHE A 414 19.12 -2.25 -17.51
N LEU A 415 18.14 -2.99 -18.06
CA LEU A 415 17.76 -4.31 -17.51
C LEU A 415 18.86 -5.38 -17.71
N VAL A 416 19.53 -5.38 -18.85
CA VAL A 416 20.62 -6.32 -19.16
C VAL A 416 21.82 -6.06 -18.25
N SER A 417 22.15 -4.80 -17.96
CA SER A 417 23.25 -4.45 -17.06
C SER A 417 23.06 -5.07 -15.67
N GLN A 418 21.81 -5.11 -15.20
CA GLN A 418 21.44 -5.75 -13.95
C GLN A 418 21.65 -7.27 -14.00
N ILE A 419 21.23 -7.95 -15.07
CA ILE A 419 21.48 -9.40 -15.25
C ILE A 419 22.99 -9.69 -15.33
N LEU A 420 23.77 -8.82 -15.99
CA LEU A 420 25.22 -8.97 -16.07
C LEU A 420 25.91 -8.83 -14.70
N ILE A 421 25.38 -8.01 -13.78
CA ILE A 421 25.88 -7.95 -12.39
C ILE A 421 25.76 -9.31 -11.72
N ASP A 422 24.60 -9.97 -11.80
CA ASP A 422 24.38 -11.31 -11.22
C ASP A 422 25.35 -12.36 -11.79
N ILE A 423 25.58 -12.32 -13.11
CA ILE A 423 26.54 -13.22 -13.77
C ILE A 423 27.97 -12.99 -13.26
N CYS A 424 28.36 -11.74 -13.01
CA CYS A 424 29.69 -11.40 -12.49
C CYS A 424 29.89 -11.84 -11.03
N ASP A 425 28.82 -11.96 -10.23
CA ASP A 425 28.88 -12.33 -8.81
C ASP A 425 29.17 -13.83 -8.56
N HIS A 426 29.24 -14.65 -9.62
CA HIS A 426 29.40 -16.09 -9.51
C HIS A 426 30.83 -16.58 -9.84
N PRO A 427 31.71 -16.76 -8.83
CA PRO A 427 33.12 -17.10 -9.05
C PRO A 427 33.33 -18.44 -9.76
N LYS A 428 32.44 -19.42 -9.50
CA LYS A 428 32.49 -20.77 -10.11
C LYS A 428 32.10 -20.78 -11.59
N LEU A 429 31.45 -19.73 -12.07
CA LEU A 429 31.06 -19.62 -13.47
C LEU A 429 32.12 -18.92 -14.31
N SER A 430 33.04 -18.17 -13.69
CA SER A 430 34.05 -17.38 -14.40
C SER A 430 34.75 -18.15 -15.51
N GLU A 431 35.33 -19.34 -15.27
CA GLU A 431 36.09 -20.09 -16.29
C GLU A 431 35.27 -20.56 -17.51
N CYS A 432 34.12 -21.19 -17.31
CA CYS A 432 33.30 -21.70 -18.42
C CYS A 432 32.43 -20.62 -19.07
N TYR A 433 32.02 -19.60 -18.31
CA TYR A 433 31.29 -18.45 -18.84
C TYR A 433 32.21 -17.36 -19.38
N PHE A 434 33.54 -17.43 -19.25
CA PHE A 434 34.39 -16.37 -19.81
C PHE A 434 34.15 -16.20 -21.31
N ALA A 435 33.93 -17.28 -22.06
CA ALA A 435 33.64 -17.20 -23.50
C ALA A 435 32.24 -16.62 -23.79
N THR A 436 31.19 -17.07 -23.10
CA THR A 436 29.81 -16.61 -23.31
C THR A 436 29.57 -15.22 -22.71
N GLY A 437 30.09 -14.98 -21.52
CA GLY A 437 30.12 -13.70 -20.80
C GLY A 437 30.87 -12.62 -21.56
N PHE A 438 32.00 -12.94 -22.20
CA PHE A 438 32.69 -12.00 -23.09
C PHE A 438 31.81 -11.58 -24.28
N GLY A 439 31.15 -12.55 -24.92
CA GLY A 439 30.19 -12.28 -25.98
C GLY A 439 29.03 -11.39 -25.53
N ASN A 440 28.51 -11.64 -24.33
CA ASN A 440 27.43 -10.85 -23.73
C ASN A 440 27.88 -9.44 -23.35
N ALA A 441 29.05 -9.27 -22.74
CA ALA A 441 29.62 -7.97 -22.41
C ALA A 441 29.88 -7.14 -23.68
N LYS A 442 30.47 -7.74 -24.73
CA LYS A 442 30.65 -7.08 -26.02
C LYS A 442 29.32 -6.64 -26.63
N ARG A 443 28.33 -7.55 -26.67
CA ARG A 443 26.99 -7.27 -27.22
C ARG A 443 26.30 -6.15 -26.44
N PHE A 444 26.39 -6.18 -25.12
CA PHE A 444 25.88 -5.14 -24.24
C PHE A 444 26.52 -3.79 -24.53
N LEU A 445 27.86 -3.71 -24.55
CA LEU A 445 28.58 -2.45 -24.84
C LEU A 445 28.20 -1.87 -26.19
N LYS A 446 28.17 -2.69 -27.25
CA LYS A 446 27.74 -2.24 -28.58
C LYS A 446 26.31 -1.72 -28.58
N THR A 447 25.40 -2.44 -27.91
CA THR A 447 24.00 -2.04 -27.84
C THR A 447 23.84 -0.75 -27.03
N LEU A 448 24.60 -0.59 -25.94
CA LEU A 448 24.62 0.62 -25.13
C LEU A 448 25.16 1.82 -25.92
N ILE A 449 26.29 1.67 -26.61
CA ILE A 449 26.87 2.70 -27.49
C ILE A 449 25.83 3.14 -28.52
N LEU A 450 25.26 2.18 -29.27
CA LEU A 450 24.25 2.45 -30.29
C LEU A 450 22.97 3.09 -29.71
N SER A 451 22.62 2.78 -28.47
CA SER A 451 21.43 3.35 -27.82
C SER A 451 21.65 4.80 -27.39
N LEU A 452 22.84 5.10 -26.87
CA LEU A 452 23.22 6.44 -26.40
C LEU A 452 23.57 7.40 -27.54
N SER A 453 23.90 6.88 -28.72
CA SER A 453 24.17 7.65 -29.93
C SER A 453 22.99 7.65 -30.94
N ASP A 454 21.83 7.11 -30.58
CA ASP A 454 20.67 7.07 -31.49
C ASP A 454 20.09 8.48 -31.67
N ASP A 455 20.02 8.97 -32.91
CA ASP A 455 19.55 10.32 -33.22
C ASP A 455 18.18 10.66 -32.62
N LYS A 456 17.25 9.69 -32.57
CA LYS A 456 15.91 9.93 -32.02
C LYS A 456 15.97 10.02 -30.52
N TYR A 457 16.77 9.18 -29.87
CA TYR A 457 17.05 9.27 -28.44
C TYR A 457 17.73 10.61 -28.09
N CYS A 458 18.81 10.97 -28.77
CA CYS A 458 19.57 12.20 -28.53
C CYS A 458 18.69 13.45 -28.68
N LYS A 459 17.94 13.55 -29.80
CA LYS A 459 17.00 14.67 -30.01
C LYS A 459 15.95 14.73 -28.90
N ARG A 460 15.44 13.59 -28.46
CA ARG A 460 14.43 13.54 -27.40
C ARG A 460 14.99 13.97 -26.05
N ILE A 461 16.17 13.51 -25.66
CA ILE A 461 16.80 13.95 -24.40
C ILE A 461 17.09 15.45 -24.46
N GLN A 462 17.63 15.95 -25.57
CA GLN A 462 17.91 17.37 -25.73
C GLN A 462 16.65 18.26 -25.75
N GLN A 463 15.53 17.77 -26.28
CA GLN A 463 14.28 18.55 -26.41
C GLN A 463 13.36 18.42 -25.19
N ASP A 464 13.07 17.18 -24.76
CA ASP A 464 12.06 16.88 -23.73
C ASP A 464 12.66 16.77 -22.32
N GLN A 465 14.00 16.72 -22.21
CA GLN A 465 14.72 16.52 -20.95
C GLN A 465 14.31 15.24 -20.19
N ARG A 466 13.62 14.32 -20.87
CA ARG A 466 12.96 13.15 -20.25
C ARG A 466 12.80 12.00 -21.22
N LEU A 467 13.00 10.79 -20.72
CA LEU A 467 12.53 9.57 -21.39
C LEU A 467 11.00 9.52 -21.35
N SER A 468 10.35 9.37 -22.51
CA SER A 468 8.88 9.30 -22.63
C SER A 468 8.24 8.25 -21.72
N PHE A 469 8.98 7.18 -21.43
CA PHE A 469 8.54 6.11 -20.55
C PHE A 469 8.20 6.61 -19.13
N TYR A 470 9.02 7.52 -18.61
CA TYR A 470 8.97 8.03 -17.24
C TYR A 470 8.37 9.45 -17.14
N GLN A 471 7.88 10.04 -18.23
CA GLN A 471 7.39 11.43 -18.25
C GLN A 471 6.26 11.68 -17.23
N ASN A 472 5.35 10.72 -17.07
CA ASN A 472 4.26 10.78 -16.09
C ASN A 472 4.67 10.30 -14.68
N LEU A 473 5.84 9.68 -14.54
CA LEU A 473 6.28 9.10 -13.28
C LEU A 473 6.56 10.19 -12.23
N LYS A 474 7.43 11.14 -12.60
CA LYS A 474 7.89 12.20 -11.70
C LYS A 474 6.75 13.14 -11.30
N SER A 475 5.91 13.56 -12.26
CA SER A 475 4.86 14.55 -12.03
C SER A 475 3.62 14.02 -11.30
N LYS A 476 3.41 12.70 -11.22
CA LYS A 476 2.17 12.13 -10.65
C LYS A 476 2.38 11.08 -9.57
N HIS A 477 3.47 10.30 -9.63
CA HIS A 477 3.61 9.14 -8.73
C HIS A 477 4.71 9.33 -7.70
N LEU A 478 5.76 10.08 -8.02
CA LEU A 478 6.91 10.28 -7.12
C LEU A 478 6.86 11.54 -6.28
N LEU A 479 5.85 12.42 -6.45
CA LEU A 479 5.65 13.60 -5.60
C LEU A 479 5.48 13.28 -4.11
N VAL A 480 5.22 12.01 -3.80
CA VAL A 480 5.05 11.48 -2.44
C VAL A 480 6.37 11.18 -1.75
N ILE A 481 7.50 11.29 -2.45
CA ILE A 481 8.84 11.09 -1.89
C ILE A 481 9.53 12.45 -1.85
N GLU A 482 10.07 12.81 -0.70
CA GLU A 482 10.77 14.08 -0.54
C GLU A 482 12.07 14.11 -1.37
N LYS A 483 12.32 15.23 -2.04
CA LYS A 483 13.48 15.39 -2.93
C LYS A 483 14.81 15.28 -2.18
N ASP A 484 14.89 15.88 -1.00
CA ASP A 484 16.12 15.90 -0.20
C ASP A 484 16.43 14.51 0.35
N PHE A 485 15.39 13.76 0.74
CA PHE A 485 15.52 12.34 1.06
C PHE A 485 16.04 11.52 -0.12
N LEU A 486 15.50 11.70 -1.34
CA LEU A 486 16.02 11.01 -2.53
C LEU A 486 17.50 11.32 -2.77
N ASN A 487 17.90 12.59 -2.71
CA ASN A 487 19.29 12.99 -2.90
C ASN A 487 20.22 12.34 -1.86
N SER A 488 19.81 12.36 -0.59
CA SER A 488 20.53 11.73 0.52
C SER A 488 20.64 10.21 0.33
N LEU A 489 19.55 9.54 -0.05
CA LEU A 489 19.49 8.11 -0.33
C LEU A 489 20.47 7.71 -1.44
N PHE A 490 20.43 8.40 -2.58
CA PHE A 490 21.33 8.11 -3.71
C PHE A 490 22.79 8.39 -3.37
N SER A 491 23.08 9.45 -2.62
CA SER A 491 24.45 9.77 -2.16
C SER A 491 25.00 8.68 -1.23
N ARG A 492 24.17 8.13 -0.35
CA ARG A 492 24.53 7.00 0.52
C ARG A 492 24.75 5.71 -0.26
N CYS A 493 23.92 5.45 -1.27
CA CYS A 493 24.11 4.29 -2.16
C CYS A 493 25.42 4.44 -2.97
N GLU A 494 25.75 5.65 -3.46
CA GLU A 494 27.02 5.93 -4.14
C GLU A 494 28.21 5.64 -3.21
N ALA A 495 28.18 6.18 -1.99
CA ALA A 495 29.21 5.94 -0.97
C ALA A 495 29.36 4.45 -0.64
N HIS A 496 28.26 3.70 -0.53
CA HIS A 496 28.31 2.25 -0.32
C HIS A 496 29.01 1.50 -1.46
N ILE A 497 28.73 1.84 -2.72
CA ILE A 497 29.45 1.26 -3.87
C ILE A 497 30.94 1.59 -3.75
N PHE A 498 31.27 2.85 -3.46
CA PHE A 498 32.64 3.32 -3.33
C PHE A 498 33.42 2.58 -2.23
N ASP A 499 32.82 2.37 -1.07
CA ASP A 499 33.44 1.65 0.04
C ASP A 499 33.60 0.16 -0.27
N ALA A 500 32.62 -0.47 -0.93
CA ALA A 500 32.74 -1.85 -1.41
C ALA A 500 33.92 -1.99 -2.39
N CYS A 501 34.09 -1.04 -3.31
CA CYS A 501 35.22 -1.04 -4.27
C CYS A 501 36.58 -0.92 -3.58
N LYS A 502 36.67 -0.24 -2.43
CA LYS A 502 37.93 -0.13 -1.67
C LYS A 502 38.28 -1.41 -0.92
N ALA A 503 37.27 -2.15 -0.49
CA ALA A 503 37.45 -3.39 0.26
C ALA A 503 37.78 -4.58 -0.66
N GLU A 504 37.29 -4.57 -1.90
CA GLU A 504 37.57 -5.60 -2.88
C GLU A 504 39.01 -5.47 -3.43
N LEU A 505 39.74 -6.60 -3.47
CA LEU A 505 41.03 -6.64 -4.14
C LEU A 505 40.83 -6.34 -5.63
N PRO A 506 41.72 -5.58 -6.28
CA PRO A 506 41.59 -5.31 -7.71
C PRO A 506 41.45 -6.63 -8.46
N GLU A 507 40.43 -6.71 -9.33
CA GLU A 507 40.22 -7.85 -10.20
C GLU A 507 41.56 -8.18 -10.88
N VAL A 508 42.12 -9.35 -10.57
CA VAL A 508 43.31 -9.84 -11.27
C VAL A 508 42.84 -10.23 -12.65
N TYR A 509 42.86 -9.26 -13.58
CA TYR A 509 42.43 -9.45 -14.95
C TYR A 509 43.36 -10.45 -15.64
N ILE A 510 42.96 -11.72 -15.67
CA ILE A 510 43.66 -12.75 -16.44
C ILE A 510 43.53 -12.46 -17.95
N ASN A 511 42.48 -11.73 -18.36
CA ASN A 511 42.15 -11.47 -19.76
C ASN A 511 42.26 -9.96 -20.11
N SER A 512 43.17 -9.63 -21.03
CA SER A 512 43.38 -8.26 -21.53
C SER A 512 42.13 -7.67 -22.19
N ALA A 513 41.29 -8.49 -22.83
CA ALA A 513 40.08 -8.03 -23.49
C ALA A 513 39.01 -7.56 -22.48
N TYR A 514 38.94 -8.19 -21.31
CA TYR A 514 38.03 -7.75 -20.24
C TYR A 514 38.45 -6.42 -19.63
N LYS A 515 39.77 -6.21 -19.45
CA LYS A 515 40.32 -4.91 -19.03
C LYS A 515 39.90 -3.80 -19.99
N ILE A 516 39.89 -4.07 -21.29
CA ILE A 516 39.46 -3.10 -22.29
C ILE A 516 37.96 -2.84 -22.23
N PHE A 517 37.12 -3.88 -22.08
CA PHE A 517 35.68 -3.69 -21.90
C PHE A 517 35.36 -2.88 -20.63
N THR A 518 36.14 -3.06 -19.58
CA THR A 518 36.09 -2.26 -18.35
C THR A 518 36.42 -0.80 -18.65
N GLN A 519 37.51 -0.54 -19.38
CA GLN A 519 37.88 0.82 -19.79
C GLN A 519 36.81 1.48 -20.67
N LEU A 520 36.27 0.74 -21.64
CA LEU A 520 35.19 1.22 -22.51
C LEU A 520 33.92 1.55 -21.72
N LEU A 521 33.52 0.68 -20.79
CA LEU A 521 32.36 0.93 -19.93
C LEU A 521 32.59 2.16 -19.05
N ALA A 522 33.79 2.34 -18.49
CA ALA A 522 34.14 3.52 -17.70
C ALA A 522 34.01 4.81 -18.53
N SER A 523 34.51 4.81 -19.77
CA SER A 523 34.34 5.94 -20.69
C SER A 523 32.88 6.21 -21.02
N ILE A 524 32.09 5.18 -21.34
CA ILE A 524 30.65 5.33 -21.60
C ILE A 524 29.92 5.91 -20.39
N ILE A 525 30.22 5.41 -19.18
CA ILE A 525 29.62 5.90 -17.94
C ILE A 525 29.97 7.35 -17.69
N HIS A 526 31.22 7.76 -17.97
CA HIS A 526 31.64 9.15 -17.85
C HIS A 526 30.82 10.06 -18.76
N SER A 527 30.71 9.72 -20.04
CA SER A 527 29.98 10.54 -21.01
C SER A 527 28.47 10.53 -20.75
N PHE A 528 27.93 9.38 -20.31
CA PHE A 528 26.54 9.25 -19.87
C PHE A 528 26.26 10.08 -18.62
N HIS A 529 27.20 10.14 -17.67
CA HIS A 529 27.09 10.95 -16.47
C HIS A 529 27.02 12.45 -16.80
N GLU A 530 27.90 12.90 -17.69
CA GLU A 530 28.06 14.30 -18.05
C GLU A 530 26.95 14.82 -18.96
N SER A 531 26.57 14.07 -19.99
CA SER A 531 25.71 14.56 -21.07
C SER A 531 24.46 13.73 -21.36
N ASN A 532 24.31 12.57 -20.71
CA ASN A 532 23.26 11.57 -20.98
C ASN A 532 23.29 10.94 -22.40
N ILE A 533 24.21 11.36 -23.28
CA ILE A 533 24.32 10.90 -24.66
C ILE A 533 25.78 10.55 -24.98
N LEU A 534 26.01 9.94 -26.14
CA LEU A 534 27.34 9.84 -26.75
C LEU A 534 27.33 10.67 -28.03
N ASP A 535 28.33 11.53 -28.21
CA ASP A 535 28.48 12.22 -29.48
C ASP A 535 28.84 11.21 -30.59
N GLU A 536 28.52 11.57 -31.84
CA GLU A 536 28.67 10.64 -32.96
C GLU A 536 30.12 10.17 -33.16
N ASN A 537 31.11 11.03 -32.91
CA ASN A 537 32.51 10.68 -33.07
C ASN A 537 32.99 9.79 -31.92
N GLU A 538 32.61 10.12 -30.69
CA GLU A 538 32.87 9.27 -29.52
C GLU A 538 32.25 7.88 -29.69
N ALA A 539 30.99 7.80 -30.11
CA ALA A 539 30.30 6.53 -30.36
C ALA A 539 31.01 5.68 -31.43
N LYS A 540 31.42 6.30 -32.56
CA LYS A 540 32.19 5.63 -33.61
C LYS A 540 33.54 5.13 -33.11
N ASN A 541 34.24 5.92 -32.29
CA ASN A 541 35.51 5.54 -31.71
C ASN A 541 35.36 4.36 -30.74
N LEU A 542 34.36 4.41 -29.85
CA LEU A 542 34.07 3.33 -28.90
C LEU A 542 33.61 2.04 -29.58
N ASP A 543 32.79 2.12 -30.64
CA ASP A 543 32.36 0.95 -31.40
C ASP A 543 33.51 0.32 -32.19
N LYS A 544 34.39 1.13 -32.79
CA LYS A 544 35.60 0.65 -33.45
C LYS A 544 36.52 -0.08 -32.46
N LEU A 545 36.72 0.50 -31.27
CA LEU A 545 37.46 -0.16 -30.20
C LEU A 545 36.80 -1.49 -29.83
N CYS A 546 35.47 -1.56 -29.69
CA CYS A 546 34.77 -2.82 -29.42
C CYS A 546 35.03 -3.92 -30.49
N ASP A 547 35.27 -3.56 -31.74
CA ASP A 547 35.49 -4.51 -32.84
C ASP A 547 36.94 -4.93 -33.07
N ASP A 548 37.89 -4.00 -32.94
CA ASP A 548 39.30 -4.28 -33.22
C ASP A 548 39.86 -5.38 -32.32
N PHE A 549 39.37 -5.51 -31.08
CA PHE A 549 39.79 -6.59 -30.16
C PHE A 549 39.27 -7.96 -30.53
N SER A 550 38.11 -8.07 -31.19
CA SER A 550 37.59 -9.37 -31.60
C SER A 550 38.42 -10.04 -32.70
N LYS A 551 39.27 -9.27 -33.39
CA LYS A 551 40.10 -9.75 -34.50
C LYS A 551 41.50 -10.20 -34.07
N GLY A 552 41.81 -10.21 -32.77
CA GLY A 552 43.13 -10.64 -32.25
C GLY A 552 44.29 -9.76 -32.70
N LYS A 553 44.02 -8.58 -33.27
CA LYS A 553 45.05 -7.61 -33.65
C LYS A 553 45.45 -6.83 -32.41
N SER A 554 46.29 -7.41 -31.56
CA SER A 554 46.86 -6.72 -30.41
C SER A 554 47.91 -5.71 -30.87
N THR A 555 47.48 -4.60 -31.45
CA THR A 555 48.29 -3.39 -31.35
C THR A 555 48.21 -3.00 -29.89
N ILE A 556 49.30 -3.18 -29.13
CA ILE A 556 49.39 -2.67 -27.76
C ILE A 556 49.19 -1.17 -27.88
N ILE A 557 47.97 -0.69 -27.64
CA ILE A 557 47.70 0.73 -27.52
C ILE A 557 48.40 1.10 -26.22
N ASN A 558 49.58 1.73 -26.34
CA ASN A 558 50.19 2.39 -25.20
C ASN A 558 49.15 3.34 -24.65
N SER A 559 48.88 3.29 -23.35
CA SER A 559 47.88 4.15 -22.70
C SER A 559 48.14 5.65 -22.88
N HIS A 560 49.31 6.00 -23.43
CA HIS A 560 49.71 7.35 -23.80
C HIS A 560 49.15 7.82 -25.17
N ASP A 561 48.70 6.92 -26.04
CA ASP A 561 48.31 7.24 -27.42
C ASP A 561 46.80 7.23 -27.67
N ILE A 562 45.96 7.24 -26.62
CA ILE A 562 44.51 7.47 -26.79
C ILE A 562 44.33 8.96 -27.11
N PRO A 563 44.05 9.35 -28.37
CA PRO A 563 44.01 10.75 -28.77
C PRO A 563 42.72 11.35 -28.22
N GLY A 564 42.83 12.11 -27.12
CA GLY A 564 41.71 12.80 -26.46
C GLY A 564 41.61 12.60 -24.95
N ALA A 565 42.39 11.71 -24.32
CA ALA A 565 42.34 11.48 -22.87
C ALA A 565 43.23 12.43 -22.04
N MET A 566 44.15 13.18 -22.67
CA MET A 566 44.68 14.41 -22.08
C MET A 566 43.75 15.57 -22.43
N LEU A 567 42.62 15.65 -21.71
CA LEU A 567 42.16 16.96 -21.29
C LEU A 567 43.32 17.54 -20.47
N ASP A 568 43.96 18.59 -20.98
CA ASP A 568 44.97 19.41 -20.31
C ASP A 568 44.36 20.00 -19.02
N SER A 569 44.21 19.15 -18.01
CA SER A 569 44.09 19.59 -16.63
C SER A 569 45.49 20.01 -16.23
N HIS A 570 45.77 21.31 -16.38
CA HIS A 570 46.84 21.92 -15.62
C HIS A 570 46.67 21.45 -14.16
N PRO A 571 47.70 20.86 -13.53
CA PRO A 571 47.61 20.39 -12.18
C PRO A 571 47.47 21.61 -11.26
N ASP A 572 46.23 22.03 -11.00
CA ASP A 572 45.90 22.92 -9.90
C ASP A 572 46.26 22.19 -8.61
N SER A 573 47.46 22.49 -8.12
CA SER A 573 48.21 21.74 -7.12
C SER A 573 47.63 21.75 -5.70
N ASN A 574 46.40 22.22 -5.49
CA ASN A 574 45.82 22.42 -4.16
C ASN A 574 44.50 21.67 -3.88
N SER A 575 44.06 20.76 -4.76
CA SER A 575 42.87 19.92 -4.52
C SER A 575 43.26 18.43 -4.45
N SER A 576 43.87 18.00 -3.34
CA SER A 576 44.20 16.59 -3.09
C SER A 576 42.99 15.74 -2.69
N SER A 577 41.82 15.96 -3.31
CA SER A 577 40.67 15.08 -3.07
C SER A 577 40.93 13.73 -3.73
N ASN A 578 40.85 12.66 -2.94
CA ASN A 578 41.07 11.27 -3.35
C ASN A 578 39.99 10.77 -4.33
N LYS A 579 39.89 11.36 -5.53
CA LYS A 579 38.99 10.88 -6.58
C LYS A 579 39.52 9.55 -7.12
N ILE A 580 38.73 8.48 -6.95
CA ILE A 580 39.04 7.19 -7.57
C ILE A 580 38.75 7.32 -9.07
N SER A 581 39.77 7.14 -9.90
CA SER A 581 39.59 7.03 -11.34
C SER A 581 38.65 5.86 -11.65
N LEU A 582 37.57 6.10 -12.40
CA LEU A 582 36.62 5.06 -12.86
C LEU A 582 37.32 3.85 -13.49
N HIS A 583 38.48 4.04 -14.11
CA HIS A 583 39.28 2.98 -14.70
C HIS A 583 39.88 1.99 -13.68
N LYS A 584 39.81 2.29 -12.38
CA LYS A 584 40.19 1.38 -11.30
C LYS A 584 39.06 0.46 -10.84
N LEU A 585 37.82 0.75 -11.22
CA LEU A 585 36.66 -0.04 -10.85
C LEU A 585 36.62 -1.33 -11.67
N SER A 586 36.06 -2.40 -11.08
CA SER A 586 35.75 -3.62 -11.81
C SER A 586 34.65 -3.35 -12.85
N PHE A 587 34.52 -4.21 -13.85
CA PHE A 587 33.40 -4.13 -14.80
C PHE A 587 32.05 -4.23 -14.08
N ARG A 588 31.97 -5.09 -13.05
CA ARG A 588 30.81 -5.26 -12.17
C ARG A 588 30.44 -3.97 -11.45
N ASP A 589 31.41 -3.29 -10.85
CA ASP A 589 31.17 -2.04 -10.12
C ASP A 589 30.77 -0.91 -11.06
N LEU A 590 31.34 -0.88 -12.27
CA LEU A 590 30.90 0.02 -13.33
C LEU A 590 29.45 -0.26 -13.74
N LEU A 591 29.03 -1.52 -13.89
CA LEU A 591 27.62 -1.84 -14.14
C LEU A 591 26.71 -1.37 -13.00
N ARG A 592 27.12 -1.56 -11.73
CA ARG A 592 26.37 -1.07 -10.56
C ARG A 592 26.25 0.46 -10.58
N LEU A 593 27.33 1.16 -10.89
CA LEU A 593 27.35 2.61 -11.02
C LEU A 593 26.46 3.09 -12.17
N PHE A 594 26.51 2.42 -13.33
CA PHE A 594 25.61 2.71 -14.45
C PHE A 594 24.13 2.55 -14.06
N VAL A 595 23.77 1.46 -13.39
CA VAL A 595 22.42 1.22 -12.89
C VAL A 595 22.00 2.32 -11.92
N LEU A 596 22.86 2.70 -10.97
CA LEU A 596 22.57 3.73 -9.99
C LEU A 596 22.39 5.11 -10.64
N ILE A 597 23.25 5.49 -11.59
CA ILE A 597 23.12 6.73 -12.38
C ILE A 597 21.81 6.73 -13.14
N TYR A 598 21.46 5.60 -13.78
CA TYR A 598 20.23 5.48 -14.52
C TYR A 598 18.99 5.65 -13.63
N GLU A 599 18.97 4.98 -12.48
CA GLU A 599 17.89 5.06 -11.49
C GLU A 599 17.73 6.49 -10.96
N GLN A 600 18.84 7.16 -10.65
CA GLN A 600 18.83 8.55 -10.19
C GLN A 600 18.33 9.50 -11.29
N LYS A 601 18.88 9.44 -12.50
CA LYS A 601 18.54 10.43 -13.54
C LYS A 601 17.14 10.23 -14.14
N PHE A 602 16.80 8.99 -14.48
CA PHE A 602 15.63 8.69 -15.29
C PHE A 602 14.41 8.26 -14.50
N ILE A 603 14.61 7.58 -13.37
CA ILE A 603 13.49 7.06 -12.57
C ILE A 603 13.11 8.08 -11.48
N TYR A 604 14.02 8.45 -10.58
CA TYR A 604 13.67 9.17 -9.35
C TYR A 604 14.04 10.66 -9.29
N GLY A 605 15.23 11.03 -9.74
CA GLY A 605 15.79 12.37 -9.63
C GLY A 605 15.53 13.23 -10.87
N ASP A 606 16.46 14.11 -11.21
CA ASP A 606 16.47 14.90 -12.45
C ASP A 606 17.57 14.40 -13.41
N GLU A 607 17.42 14.64 -14.71
CA GLU A 607 18.44 14.29 -15.71
C GLU A 607 19.80 14.99 -15.47
N ASN A 608 19.75 16.13 -14.79
CA ASN A 608 20.90 16.92 -14.36
C ASN A 608 21.48 16.47 -13.01
N SER A 609 20.91 15.42 -12.39
CA SER A 609 21.45 14.90 -11.13
C SER A 609 22.86 14.36 -11.38
N LYS A 610 23.81 14.82 -10.58
CA LYS A 610 25.20 14.39 -10.63
C LYS A 610 25.62 13.76 -9.31
N PHE A 611 26.60 12.90 -9.42
CA PHE A 611 27.25 12.16 -8.35
C PHE A 611 28.62 12.79 -8.13
N THR A 612 29.16 12.70 -6.92
CA THR A 612 30.33 13.51 -6.53
C THR A 612 31.50 12.68 -6.02
N PHE A 613 31.31 11.41 -5.67
CA PHE A 613 32.41 10.57 -5.18
C PHE A 613 33.26 10.02 -6.33
N PHE A 614 32.65 9.68 -7.46
CA PHE A 614 33.35 9.07 -8.60
C PHE A 614 33.78 10.04 -9.72
N PHE A 615 33.25 11.27 -9.73
CA PHE A 615 33.43 12.27 -10.79
C PHE A 615 34.02 13.56 -10.22
#